data_AF-A0A8H9I6U2-F1
#
_entry.id   AF-A0A8H9I6U2-F1
#
_cell.length_a   1.000
_cell.length_b   1.000
_cell.length_c   1.000
_cell.angle_alpha   90.00
_cell.angle_beta   90.00
_cell.angle_gamma   90.00
#
_symmetry.space_group_name_H-M   'P 1'
#
loop_
_entity.id
_entity.type
_entity.pdbx_description
1 polymer ?
#
loop_
_entity_poly.entity_id
_entity_poly.type
_entity_poly.pdbx_seq_one_letter_code
_entity_poly.pdbx_strand_id
1 'polypeptide(L)'
;MKNEKQKSILKKEKRILLLGIGSTENPIKPVNENCHRPLLTKYSTIPVQATRKFSTGDKHAIKSALHTLKEDYLKSAFVLNAMSNPYLKKDELRLLLYFYTQLFNSSGLFSTISQFKESGERVKFDYSANYGREGWLEVGKEGTMRYENFFLEEETIYVLDRMQDFQCNFTSSTIVTSIKRLHDFGYITVTEINLANTYEGRKVHNRTGTRARLRHIRLSEELQKKDISNRWIKPTKSTKLKN
;
A
#
# COMPACT_ATOMS: atom_id res chain seq x y z
N MET A 1 27.69 5.55 28.94
CA MET A 1 28.16 6.06 27.62
C MET A 1 27.20 5.61 26.51
N LYS A 2 26.41 6.52 25.91
CA LYS A 2 25.64 6.20 24.69
C LYS A 2 26.63 6.06 23.53
N ASN A 3 26.76 4.82 23.06
CA ASN A 3 27.69 4.30 22.06
C ASN A 3 27.71 5.19 20.79
N GLU A 4 28.88 5.59 20.27
CA GLU A 4 29.05 6.57 19.17
C GLU A 4 28.19 6.27 17.93
N LYS A 5 27.95 4.97 17.68
CA LYS A 5 27.03 4.47 16.66
C LYS A 5 25.61 5.03 16.80
N GLN A 6 25.08 5.12 18.02
CA GLN A 6 23.76 5.70 18.28
C GLN A 6 23.72 7.20 18.00
N LYS A 7 24.79 7.94 18.36
CA LYS A 7 24.90 9.38 18.07
C LYS A 7 24.95 9.66 16.57
N SER A 8 25.68 8.84 15.81
CA SER A 8 25.76 8.94 14.34
C SER A 8 24.40 8.68 13.67
N ILE A 9 23.66 7.66 14.12
CA ILE A 9 22.31 7.37 13.63
C ILE A 9 21.36 8.54 13.92
N LEU A 10 21.34 9.04 15.16
CA LEU A 10 20.53 10.21 15.55
C LEU A 10 20.85 11.45 14.71
N LYS A 11 22.12 11.71 14.39
CA LYS A 11 22.53 12.83 13.53
C LYS A 11 22.00 12.67 12.11
N LYS A 12 22.03 11.45 11.56
CA LYS A 12 21.45 11.15 10.24
C LYS A 12 19.93 11.26 10.25
N GLU A 13 19.24 10.76 11.27
CA GLU A 13 17.78 10.88 11.40
C GLU A 13 17.34 12.34 11.48
N LYS A 14 18.01 13.17 12.29
CA LYS A 14 17.76 14.62 12.34
C LYS A 14 17.94 15.29 10.98
N ARG A 15 19.00 14.95 10.24
CA ARG A 15 19.23 15.46 8.90
C ARG A 15 18.11 15.07 7.94
N ILE A 16 17.63 13.82 7.98
CA ILE A 16 16.56 13.33 7.09
C ILE A 16 15.22 13.99 7.44
N LEU A 17 14.94 14.19 8.73
CA LEU A 17 13.77 14.95 9.17
C LEU A 17 13.79 16.39 8.65
N LEU A 18 14.96 17.03 8.62
CA LEU A 18 15.14 18.37 8.04
C LEU A 18 14.90 18.40 6.52
N LEU A 19 15.11 17.28 5.80
CA LEU A 19 14.78 17.21 4.38
C LEU A 19 13.27 17.15 4.13
N GLY A 20 12.45 16.86 5.14
CA GLY A 20 11.01 16.68 4.99
C GLY A 20 10.63 15.28 4.46
N ILE A 21 9.38 14.90 4.64
CA ILE A 21 8.82 13.63 4.16
C ILE A 21 8.10 13.89 2.83
N GLY A 22 8.61 13.39 1.71
CA GLY A 22 7.96 13.56 0.41
C GLY A 22 8.20 14.93 -0.24
N SER A 23 9.32 15.57 0.07
CA SER A 23 9.83 16.76 -0.62
C SER A 23 10.67 16.37 -1.85
N THR A 24 11.07 17.35 -2.66
CA THR A 24 12.02 17.17 -3.78
C THR A 24 13.33 16.53 -3.33
N GLU A 25 13.85 16.96 -2.19
CA GLU A 25 15.13 16.49 -1.66
C GLU A 25 15.00 15.09 -1.00
N ASN A 26 13.79 14.68 -0.62
CA ASN A 26 13.54 13.41 0.04
C ASN A 26 12.16 12.82 -0.31
N PRO A 27 11.96 12.43 -1.58
CA PRO A 27 10.65 12.03 -2.07
C PRO A 27 10.25 10.66 -1.51
N ILE A 28 8.95 10.36 -1.60
CA ILE A 28 8.42 9.07 -1.21
C ILE A 28 8.87 8.02 -2.21
N LYS A 29 9.38 6.89 -1.71
CA LYS A 29 9.70 5.71 -2.50
C LYS A 29 8.50 4.75 -2.48
N PRO A 30 7.73 4.66 -3.58
CA PRO A 30 6.57 3.78 -3.62
C PRO A 30 6.96 2.32 -3.42
N VAL A 31 6.03 1.54 -2.86
CA VAL A 31 6.16 0.09 -2.79
C VAL A 31 6.14 -0.47 -4.21
N ASN A 32 7.17 -1.25 -4.55
CA ASN A 32 7.25 -1.93 -5.83
C ASN A 32 6.11 -2.96 -5.97
N GLU A 33 5.59 -3.14 -7.17
CA GLU A 33 4.57 -4.16 -7.43
C GLU A 33 5.05 -5.58 -7.10
N ASN A 34 6.30 -5.88 -7.49
CA ASN A 34 7.01 -7.11 -7.18
C ASN A 34 7.57 -7.09 -5.74
N CYS A 35 6.65 -7.15 -4.78
CA CYS A 35 6.93 -7.28 -3.35
C CYS A 35 6.39 -8.61 -2.79
N HIS A 36 6.59 -8.84 -1.50
CA HIS A 36 6.05 -10.01 -0.81
C HIS A 36 4.52 -9.92 -0.74
N ARG A 37 3.81 -10.98 -1.15
CA ARG A 37 2.34 -11.06 -1.20
C ARG A 37 1.87 -12.34 -0.50
N PRO A 38 1.78 -12.35 0.84
CA PRO A 38 1.63 -13.60 1.59
C PRO A 38 0.32 -14.32 1.29
N LEU A 39 -0.79 -13.61 1.07
CA LEU A 39 -2.08 -14.24 0.77
C LEU A 39 -2.12 -14.75 -0.66
N LEU A 40 -1.57 -14.00 -1.63
CA LEU A 40 -1.46 -14.47 -3.01
C LEU A 40 -0.65 -15.77 -3.09
N THR A 41 0.52 -15.79 -2.46
CA THR A 41 1.38 -16.99 -2.38
C THR A 41 0.69 -18.17 -1.69
N LYS A 42 -0.08 -17.91 -0.62
CA LYS A 42 -0.72 -18.96 0.16
C LYS A 42 -1.92 -19.59 -0.56
N TYR A 43 -2.68 -18.79 -1.30
CA TYR A 43 -4.01 -19.18 -1.79
C TYR A 43 -4.10 -19.29 -3.32
N SER A 44 -2.97 -19.21 -4.02
CA SER A 44 -2.93 -19.41 -5.48
C SER A 44 -1.81 -20.35 -5.89
N THR A 45 -1.90 -20.84 -7.13
CA THR A 45 -0.87 -21.65 -7.80
C THR A 45 0.14 -20.79 -8.54
N ILE A 46 0.18 -19.47 -8.27
CA ILE A 46 1.13 -18.56 -8.91
C ILE A 46 2.54 -18.93 -8.45
N PRO A 47 3.51 -19.06 -9.39
CA PRO A 47 4.87 -19.43 -9.01
C PRO A 47 5.47 -18.42 -8.05
N VAL A 48 6.37 -18.90 -7.20
CA VAL A 48 7.09 -18.08 -6.23
C VAL A 48 8.57 -18.03 -6.56
N GLN A 49 9.17 -16.86 -6.37
CA GLN A 49 10.61 -16.67 -6.47
C GLN A 49 11.18 -16.42 -5.08
N ALA A 50 12.10 -17.28 -4.66
CA ALA A 50 12.90 -17.05 -3.48
C ALA A 50 13.95 -15.98 -3.79
N THR A 51 13.92 -14.85 -3.07
CA THR A 51 15.00 -13.87 -3.15
C THR A 51 16.02 -14.12 -2.03
N ARG A 52 17.32 -14.19 -2.37
CA ARG A 52 18.40 -14.20 -1.36
C ARG A 52 18.41 -12.84 -0.67
N LYS A 53 18.40 -12.81 0.67
CA LYS A 53 18.58 -11.57 1.44
C LYS A 53 20.06 -11.23 1.54
N PHE A 54 20.35 -9.93 1.47
CA PHE A 54 21.61 -9.36 1.94
C PHE A 54 21.72 -9.50 3.47
N SER A 55 22.96 -9.73 3.90
CA SER A 55 23.50 -9.90 5.25
C SER A 55 22.72 -9.22 6.39
N THR A 56 21.84 -9.97 7.05
CA THR A 56 21.66 -10.04 8.52
C THR A 56 20.52 -11.01 8.75
N GLY A 57 20.82 -12.13 9.42
CA GLY A 57 20.01 -13.35 9.44
C GLY A 57 18.51 -13.11 9.59
N ASP A 58 17.76 -13.43 8.54
CA ASP A 58 16.32 -13.65 8.57
C ASP A 58 15.86 -14.27 7.25
N LYS A 59 14.78 -15.07 7.34
CA LYS A 59 14.15 -15.90 6.29
C LYS A 59 14.12 -15.28 4.88
N HIS A 60 14.31 -16.11 3.85
CA HIS A 60 14.15 -15.77 2.43
C HIS A 60 12.84 -15.01 2.19
N ALA A 61 12.91 -13.84 1.58
CA ALA A 61 11.69 -13.15 1.15
C ALA A 61 11.16 -13.85 -0.11
N ILE A 62 10.02 -14.52 0.02
CA ILE A 62 9.34 -15.21 -1.07
C ILE A 62 8.46 -14.18 -1.80
N LYS A 63 8.73 -13.90 -3.07
CA LYS A 63 7.90 -13.01 -3.88
C LYS A 63 7.04 -13.81 -4.84
N SER A 64 5.85 -13.30 -5.17
CA SER A 64 5.05 -13.87 -6.25
C SER A 64 5.71 -13.57 -7.59
N ALA A 65 5.89 -14.58 -8.43
CA ALA A 65 6.41 -14.45 -9.79
C ALA A 65 5.30 -14.07 -10.79
N LEU A 66 4.39 -13.16 -10.40
CA LEU A 66 3.24 -12.77 -11.22
C LEU A 66 3.69 -12.26 -12.61
N HIS A 67 4.83 -11.56 -12.65
CA HIS A 67 5.48 -11.09 -13.87
C HIS A 67 5.77 -12.19 -14.91
N THR A 68 5.89 -13.46 -14.52
CA THR A 68 6.18 -14.58 -15.45
C THR A 68 4.94 -15.14 -16.12
N LEU A 69 3.74 -14.76 -15.68
CA LEU A 69 2.49 -15.19 -16.34
C LEU A 69 2.30 -14.42 -17.65
N LYS A 70 1.63 -15.05 -18.61
CA LYS A 70 1.26 -14.44 -19.89
C LYS A 70 0.30 -13.27 -19.63
N GLU A 71 0.52 -12.16 -20.33
CA GLU A 71 -0.44 -11.06 -20.36
C GLU A 71 -1.70 -11.49 -21.12
N ASP A 72 -2.85 -11.18 -20.52
CA ASP A 72 -4.17 -11.36 -21.05
C ASP A 72 -4.83 -9.99 -21.11
N TYR A 73 -4.95 -9.42 -22.31
CA TYR A 73 -5.47 -8.06 -22.54
C TYR A 73 -7.00 -7.98 -22.43
N LEU A 74 -7.62 -8.88 -21.67
CA LEU A 74 -9.04 -8.79 -21.31
C LEU A 74 -9.26 -7.49 -20.53
N LYS A 75 -10.10 -6.59 -21.08
CA LYS A 75 -10.45 -5.30 -20.45
C LYS A 75 -10.96 -5.44 -18.99
N SER A 76 -11.41 -6.63 -18.60
CA SER A 76 -12.00 -6.95 -17.30
C SER A 76 -11.17 -7.92 -16.45
N ALA A 77 -9.91 -8.22 -16.80
CA ALA A 77 -9.08 -9.19 -16.06
C ALA A 77 -9.02 -8.90 -14.56
N PHE A 78 -8.88 -7.63 -14.17
CA PHE A 78 -8.85 -7.21 -12.77
C PHE A 78 -10.11 -7.60 -12.00
N VAL A 79 -11.29 -7.32 -12.57
CA VAL A 79 -12.58 -7.64 -11.97
C VAL A 79 -12.82 -9.14 -11.97
N LEU A 80 -12.46 -9.84 -13.05
CA LEU A 80 -12.55 -11.31 -13.13
C LEU A 80 -11.70 -11.98 -12.06
N ASN A 81 -10.47 -11.51 -11.84
CA ASN A 81 -9.58 -11.97 -10.78
C ASN A 81 -10.22 -11.77 -9.40
N ALA A 82 -10.79 -10.60 -9.15
CA ALA A 82 -11.44 -10.27 -7.89
C ALA A 82 -12.65 -11.16 -7.61
N MET A 83 -13.53 -11.35 -8.61
CA MET A 83 -14.77 -12.12 -8.49
C MET A 83 -14.53 -13.63 -8.36
N SER A 84 -13.45 -14.13 -8.98
CA SER A 84 -13.08 -15.55 -8.93
C SER A 84 -12.34 -15.95 -7.65
N ASN A 85 -11.83 -15.00 -6.87
CA ASN A 85 -11.08 -15.28 -5.65
C ASN A 85 -12.00 -15.72 -4.50
N PRO A 86 -12.01 -17.01 -4.10
CA PRO A 86 -12.93 -17.51 -3.07
C PRO A 86 -12.52 -17.08 -1.65
N TYR A 87 -11.35 -16.46 -1.49
CA TYR A 87 -10.80 -16.01 -0.21
C TYR A 87 -10.97 -14.50 0.04
N LEU A 88 -11.59 -13.79 -0.91
CA LEU A 88 -11.91 -12.38 -0.78
C LEU A 88 -13.24 -12.23 -0.06
N LYS A 89 -13.26 -11.46 1.04
CA LYS A 89 -14.52 -11.18 1.76
C LYS A 89 -15.38 -10.18 1.00
N LYS A 90 -16.68 -10.16 1.28
CA LYS A 90 -17.63 -9.22 0.66
C LYS A 90 -17.19 -7.76 0.78
N ASP A 91 -16.71 -7.36 1.96
CA ASP A 91 -16.25 -6.00 2.21
C ASP A 91 -14.91 -5.71 1.52
N GLU A 92 -14.02 -6.69 1.44
CA GLU A 92 -12.77 -6.56 0.67
C GLU A 92 -13.07 -6.35 -0.82
N LEU A 93 -14.03 -7.10 -1.37
CA LEU A 93 -14.48 -6.97 -2.76
C LEU A 93 -15.11 -5.60 -3.03
N ARG A 94 -16.02 -5.12 -2.15
CA ARG A 94 -16.63 -3.79 -2.28
C ARG A 94 -15.59 -2.68 -2.29
N LEU A 95 -14.66 -2.73 -1.34
CA LEU A 95 -13.58 -1.76 -1.24
C LEU A 95 -12.66 -1.81 -2.46
N LEU A 96 -12.37 -3.02 -2.96
CA LEU A 96 -11.57 -3.21 -4.16
C LEU A 96 -12.25 -2.63 -5.40
N LEU A 97 -13.55 -2.86 -5.58
CA LEU A 97 -14.32 -2.32 -6.69
C LEU A 97 -14.41 -0.79 -6.62
N TYR A 98 -14.56 -0.22 -5.41
CA TYR A 98 -14.45 1.21 -5.21
C TYR A 98 -13.08 1.76 -5.64
N PHE A 99 -11.97 1.14 -5.20
CA PHE A 99 -10.65 1.58 -5.64
C PHE A 99 -10.48 1.42 -7.15
N TYR A 100 -11.00 0.35 -7.74
CA TYR A 100 -10.93 0.15 -9.18
C TYR A 100 -11.63 1.27 -9.95
N THR A 101 -12.82 1.72 -9.52
CA THR A 101 -13.51 2.83 -10.20
C THR A 101 -12.82 4.17 -10.01
N GLN A 102 -12.31 4.46 -8.80
CA GLN A 102 -11.59 5.71 -8.53
C GLN A 102 -10.23 5.78 -9.24
N LEU A 103 -9.55 4.63 -9.40
CA LEU A 103 -8.19 4.56 -9.94
C LEU A 103 -8.13 4.14 -11.41
N PHE A 104 -9.27 3.96 -12.09
CA PHE A 104 -9.29 3.44 -13.46
C PHE A 104 -8.44 4.26 -14.45
N ASN A 105 -8.35 5.59 -14.23
CA ASN A 105 -7.51 6.51 -15.00
C ASN A 105 -6.54 7.31 -14.12
N SER A 106 -6.26 6.84 -12.89
CA SER A 106 -5.34 7.51 -11.98
C SER A 106 -4.12 6.62 -11.71
N SER A 107 -2.97 7.26 -11.58
CA SER A 107 -1.72 6.63 -11.14
C SER A 107 -1.75 6.17 -9.68
N GLY A 108 -2.66 6.74 -8.88
CA GLY A 108 -2.83 6.42 -7.48
C GLY A 108 -3.87 7.31 -6.78
N LEU A 109 -4.09 7.03 -5.50
CA LEU A 109 -4.86 7.91 -4.62
C LEU A 109 -4.24 7.94 -3.24
N PHE A 110 -4.44 9.05 -2.54
CA PHE A 110 -4.05 9.17 -1.15
C PHE A 110 -5.23 8.83 -0.25
N SER A 111 -5.06 7.82 0.58
CA SER A 111 -6.05 7.41 1.55
C SER A 111 -5.60 7.82 2.95
N THR A 112 -6.51 8.50 3.64
CA THR A 112 -6.47 8.59 5.08
C THR A 112 -7.68 7.86 5.67
N ILE A 113 -7.53 7.46 6.93
CA ILE A 113 -8.61 6.87 7.71
C ILE A 113 -9.00 7.95 8.71
N SER A 114 -10.17 8.53 8.50
CA SER A 114 -10.72 9.63 9.28
C SER A 114 -10.56 9.36 10.78
N GLN A 115 -10.06 10.35 11.50
CA GLN A 115 -10.19 10.43 12.95
C GLN A 115 -11.20 11.53 13.23
N PHE A 116 -12.26 11.18 13.95
CA PHE A 116 -13.21 12.15 14.49
C PHE A 116 -12.79 12.45 15.93
N LYS A 117 -12.93 13.71 16.35
CA LYS A 117 -12.88 14.07 17.77
C LYS A 117 -14.12 13.52 18.47
N GLU A 118 -14.07 13.43 19.80
CA GLU A 118 -15.26 13.11 20.61
C GLU A 118 -16.42 14.10 20.36
N SER A 119 -16.10 15.33 19.98
CA SER A 119 -17.08 16.36 19.59
C SER A 119 -17.77 16.10 18.25
N GLY A 120 -17.44 15.02 17.54
CA GLY A 120 -17.97 14.71 16.20
C GLY A 120 -17.31 15.51 15.07
N GLU A 121 -16.44 16.46 15.37
CA GLU A 121 -15.67 17.18 14.35
C GLU A 121 -14.58 16.30 13.74
N ARG A 122 -14.37 16.44 12.43
CA ARG A 122 -13.25 15.79 11.74
C ARG A 122 -11.93 16.40 12.21
N VAL A 123 -10.96 15.57 12.56
CA VAL A 123 -9.57 16.01 12.75
C VAL A 123 -9.00 16.36 11.38
N LYS A 124 -8.97 17.64 11.04
CA LYS A 124 -8.25 18.12 9.85
C LYS A 124 -6.78 17.81 10.04
N PHE A 125 -6.21 17.10 9.07
CA PHE A 125 -4.79 16.82 9.06
C PHE A 125 -4.09 17.94 8.30
N ASP A 126 -3.19 18.67 8.97
CA ASP A 126 -2.41 19.70 8.33
C ASP A 126 -1.32 19.04 7.46
N TYR A 127 -1.62 18.87 6.18
CA TYR A 127 -0.70 18.27 5.23
C TYR A 127 0.57 19.11 5.08
N SER A 128 0.44 20.44 5.05
CA SER A 128 1.54 21.38 4.83
C SER A 128 2.61 21.33 5.93
N ALA A 129 2.19 21.08 7.17
CA ALA A 129 3.11 20.95 8.31
C ALA A 129 3.80 19.59 8.40
N ASN A 130 3.28 18.56 7.73
CA ASN A 130 3.69 17.18 7.95
C ASN A 130 4.34 16.52 6.72
N TYR A 131 4.02 16.97 5.52
CA TYR A 131 4.40 16.33 4.28
C TYR A 131 4.78 17.33 3.18
N GLY A 132 5.87 17.00 2.50
CA GLY A 132 6.40 17.70 1.34
C GLY A 132 6.64 19.19 1.56
N ARG A 133 6.38 20.01 0.54
CA ARG A 133 6.52 21.47 0.59
C ARG A 133 5.18 22.09 0.20
N GLU A 134 4.62 22.92 1.09
CA GLU A 134 3.35 23.63 0.84
C GLU A 134 2.17 22.71 0.46
N GLY A 135 2.13 21.49 1.03
CA GLY A 135 1.06 20.52 0.77
C GLY A 135 1.24 19.66 -0.49
N TRP A 136 2.28 19.93 -1.29
CA TRP A 136 2.68 19.09 -2.42
C TRP A 136 3.54 17.93 -1.95
N LEU A 137 3.21 16.71 -2.40
CA LEU A 137 3.94 15.49 -2.09
C LEU A 137 4.55 14.88 -3.35
N GLU A 138 5.86 14.71 -3.34
CA GLU A 138 6.59 14.05 -4.42
C GLU A 138 6.74 12.54 -4.16
N VAL A 139 6.35 11.75 -5.16
CA VAL A 139 6.46 10.30 -5.17
C VAL A 139 7.33 9.88 -6.34
N GLY A 140 8.33 9.04 -6.08
CA GLY A 140 9.35 8.69 -7.06
C GLY A 140 10.48 9.72 -7.11
N LYS A 141 11.50 9.44 -7.92
CA LYS A 141 12.60 10.39 -8.14
C LYS A 141 12.38 11.14 -9.43
N GLU A 142 12.63 12.44 -9.42
CA GLU A 142 12.63 13.26 -10.63
C GLU A 142 13.46 12.61 -11.75
N GLY A 143 12.97 12.69 -12.98
CA GLY A 143 13.57 12.05 -14.16
C GLY A 143 13.32 10.54 -14.26
N THR A 144 12.51 9.94 -13.38
CA THR A 144 12.07 8.54 -13.51
C THR A 144 10.63 8.45 -14.03
N MET A 145 10.30 7.35 -14.72
CA MET A 145 8.96 7.06 -15.23
C MET A 145 7.84 7.02 -14.17
N ARG A 146 8.19 7.01 -12.89
CA ARG A 146 7.25 6.92 -11.76
C ARG A 146 7.33 8.15 -10.86
N TYR A 147 7.87 9.25 -11.38
CA TYR A 147 7.89 10.53 -10.71
C TYR A 147 6.55 11.23 -10.89
N GLU A 148 5.92 11.55 -9.77
CA GLU A 148 4.63 12.22 -9.75
C GLU A 148 4.58 13.18 -8.55
N ASN A 149 3.88 14.29 -8.74
CA ASN A 149 3.67 15.29 -7.70
C ASN A 149 2.17 15.45 -7.46
N PHE A 150 1.78 15.43 -6.20
CA PHE A 150 0.39 15.35 -5.79
C PHE A 150 0.05 16.47 -4.82
N PHE A 151 -1.04 17.18 -5.07
CA PHE A 151 -1.54 18.16 -4.12
C PHE A 151 -2.47 17.48 -3.11
N LEU A 152 -1.98 17.29 -1.88
CA LEU A 152 -2.61 16.37 -0.92
C LEU A 152 -4.02 16.76 -0.51
N GLU A 153 -4.35 18.06 -0.51
CA GLU A 153 -5.68 18.54 -0.12
C GLU A 153 -6.76 18.11 -1.13
N GLU A 154 -6.43 18.09 -2.42
CA GLU A 154 -7.35 17.68 -3.49
C GLU A 154 -7.39 16.15 -3.66
N GLU A 155 -6.26 15.49 -3.46
CA GLU A 155 -6.12 14.07 -3.77
C GLU A 155 -6.34 13.11 -2.60
N THR A 156 -6.41 13.63 -1.37
CA THR A 156 -6.65 12.78 -0.21
C THR A 156 -8.12 12.47 -0.04
N ILE A 157 -8.46 11.19 -0.06
CA ILE A 157 -9.79 10.69 0.26
C ILE A 157 -9.87 10.13 1.68
N TYR A 158 -11.04 10.35 2.28
CA TYR A 158 -11.48 9.74 3.52
C TYR A 158 -12.26 8.47 3.20
N VAL A 159 -11.57 7.33 3.17
CA VAL A 159 -12.16 6.07 2.65
C VAL A 159 -13.37 5.63 3.47
N LEU A 160 -13.37 5.83 4.78
CA LEU A 160 -14.49 5.44 5.65
C LEU A 160 -15.78 6.15 5.26
N ASP A 161 -15.69 7.47 5.12
CA ASP A 161 -16.80 8.34 4.75
C ASP A 161 -17.38 7.91 3.39
N ARG A 162 -16.50 7.66 2.41
CA ARG A 162 -16.91 7.15 1.08
C ARG A 162 -17.58 5.79 1.17
N MET A 163 -17.15 4.92 2.07
CA MET A 163 -17.74 3.59 2.25
C MET A 163 -19.10 3.63 2.95
N GLN A 164 -19.35 4.64 3.77
CA GLN A 164 -20.67 4.86 4.39
C GLN A 164 -21.72 5.23 3.33
N ASP A 165 -21.33 5.97 2.27
CA ASP A 165 -22.22 6.28 1.13
C ASP A 165 -22.72 5.01 0.42
N PHE A 166 -21.94 3.92 0.45
CA PHE A 166 -22.34 2.62 -0.09
C PHE A 166 -23.15 1.75 0.87
N GLN A 167 -23.67 2.32 1.97
CA GLN A 167 -24.44 1.62 3.01
C GLN A 167 -23.71 0.37 3.54
N CYS A 168 -22.38 0.45 3.63
CA CYS A 168 -21.55 -0.64 4.12
C CYS A 168 -21.16 -0.39 5.58
N ASN A 169 -21.26 -1.42 6.42
CA ASN A 169 -20.90 -1.36 7.84
C ASN A 169 -19.38 -1.44 8.05
N PHE A 170 -18.63 -0.54 7.40
CA PHE A 170 -17.20 -0.42 7.64
C PHE A 170 -16.93 0.33 8.93
N THR A 171 -15.97 -0.18 9.68
CA THR A 171 -15.24 0.55 10.73
C THR A 171 -13.83 0.85 10.24
N SER A 172 -13.15 1.81 10.88
CA SER A 172 -11.73 2.08 10.62
C SER A 172 -10.85 0.82 10.69
N SER A 173 -11.12 -0.10 11.62
CA SER A 173 -10.34 -1.34 11.75
C SER A 173 -10.60 -2.30 10.59
N THR A 174 -11.85 -2.43 10.14
CA THR A 174 -12.18 -3.25 8.97
C THR A 174 -11.55 -2.69 7.69
N ILE A 175 -11.52 -1.37 7.49
CA ILE A 175 -10.86 -0.75 6.32
C ILE A 175 -9.36 -1.02 6.33
N VAL A 176 -8.66 -0.80 7.45
CA VAL A 176 -7.22 -1.11 7.56
C VAL A 176 -6.96 -2.56 7.20
N THR A 177 -7.78 -3.46 7.74
CA THR A 177 -7.64 -4.91 7.55
C THR A 177 -7.88 -5.28 6.08
N SER A 178 -8.94 -4.74 5.47
CA SER A 178 -9.27 -4.95 4.06
C SER A 178 -8.17 -4.41 3.14
N ILE A 179 -7.70 -3.18 3.33
CA ILE A 179 -6.58 -2.60 2.56
C ILE A 179 -5.35 -3.49 2.65
N LYS A 180 -4.97 -3.93 3.86
CA LYS A 180 -3.83 -4.83 4.04
C LYS A 180 -4.03 -6.16 3.31
N ARG A 181 -5.21 -6.76 3.40
CA ARG A 181 -5.49 -8.04 2.74
C ARG A 181 -5.50 -7.90 1.21
N LEU A 182 -6.09 -6.83 0.68
CA LEU A 182 -6.03 -6.50 -0.74
C LEU A 182 -4.59 -6.30 -1.22
N HIS A 183 -3.76 -5.66 -0.40
CA HIS A 183 -2.32 -5.59 -0.63
C HIS A 183 -1.68 -6.99 -0.62
N ASP A 184 -1.94 -7.81 0.38
CA ASP A 184 -1.32 -9.14 0.50
C ASP A 184 -1.77 -10.13 -0.59
N PHE A 185 -2.96 -9.94 -1.17
CA PHE A 185 -3.44 -10.65 -2.37
C PHE A 185 -2.89 -10.07 -3.68
N GLY A 186 -2.25 -8.90 -3.64
CA GLY A 186 -1.63 -8.28 -4.82
C GLY A 186 -2.56 -7.41 -5.65
N TYR A 187 -3.82 -7.19 -5.28
CA TYR A 187 -4.76 -6.32 -6.01
C TYR A 187 -4.34 -4.85 -6.01
N ILE A 188 -3.76 -4.41 -4.90
CA ILE A 188 -3.28 -3.03 -4.73
C ILE A 188 -1.85 -2.99 -4.19
N THR A 189 -1.13 -1.92 -4.46
CA THR A 189 0.06 -1.54 -3.69
C THR A 189 -0.32 -0.48 -2.67
N VAL A 190 0.28 -0.54 -1.48
CA VAL A 190 0.03 0.40 -0.39
C VAL A 190 1.37 0.89 0.10
N THR A 191 1.63 2.17 -0.09
CA THR A 191 2.84 2.84 0.42
C THR A 191 2.44 3.69 1.61
N GLU A 192 2.96 3.39 2.79
CA GLU A 192 2.79 4.22 3.96
C GLU A 192 3.62 5.50 3.83
N ILE A 193 2.99 6.68 3.96
CA ILE A 193 3.68 7.97 3.85
C ILE A 193 4.27 8.33 5.21
N ASN A 194 5.54 7.97 5.36
CA ASN A 194 6.34 8.21 6.55
C ASN A 194 7.82 8.30 6.17
N LEU A 195 8.65 8.70 7.14
CA LEU A 195 10.09 8.82 6.95
C LEU A 195 10.72 7.54 6.42
N ALA A 196 10.30 6.37 6.94
CA ALA A 196 10.88 5.07 6.58
C ALA A 196 10.72 4.73 5.09
N ASN A 197 9.69 5.26 4.44
CA ASN A 197 9.44 5.05 3.01
C ASN A 197 9.95 6.18 2.12
N THR A 198 10.72 7.12 2.64
CA THR A 198 11.49 8.05 1.82
C THR A 198 12.77 7.40 1.28
N TYR A 199 13.37 7.98 0.24
CA TYR A 199 14.65 7.47 -0.31
C TYR A 199 15.80 7.55 0.68
N GLU A 200 15.86 8.59 1.53
CA GLU A 200 16.90 8.71 2.55
C GLU A 200 16.56 7.93 3.82
N GLY A 201 15.28 7.85 4.22
CA GLY A 201 14.87 7.16 5.43
C GLY A 201 15.16 5.66 5.43
N ARG A 202 15.05 4.99 4.27
CA ARG A 202 15.44 3.56 4.13
C ARG A 202 16.91 3.29 4.44
N LYS A 203 17.79 4.30 4.36
CA LYS A 203 19.23 4.15 4.64
C LYS A 203 19.53 4.13 6.14
N VAL A 204 18.58 4.55 6.98
CA VAL A 204 18.82 4.83 8.41
C VAL A 204 17.89 4.04 9.33
N HIS A 205 16.72 3.60 8.84
CA HIS A 205 15.71 3.01 9.71
C HIS A 205 15.94 1.55 10.07
N ASN A 206 16.09 1.31 11.37
CA ASN A 206 15.97 0.01 12.03
C ASN A 206 15.15 0.11 13.34
N ARG A 207 14.31 1.15 13.51
CA ARG A 207 13.54 1.37 14.74
C ARG A 207 12.10 1.82 14.48
N THR A 208 11.18 1.04 15.05
CA THR A 208 9.80 1.36 15.48
C THR A 208 8.92 2.15 14.50
N GLY A 209 7.96 1.44 13.90
CA GLY A 209 6.95 1.97 13.01
C GLY A 209 6.08 3.03 13.66
N THR A 210 6.31 4.27 13.29
CA THR A 210 5.29 5.31 13.39
C THR A 210 4.16 4.94 12.42
N ARG A 211 2.95 4.78 12.97
CA ARG A 211 1.77 4.43 12.18
C ARG A 211 1.51 5.55 11.17
N ALA A 212 1.65 5.25 9.88
CA ALA A 212 1.36 6.24 8.85
C ALA A 212 -0.12 6.61 8.86
N ARG A 213 -0.38 7.92 8.92
CA ARG A 213 -1.72 8.53 8.84
C ARG A 213 -2.22 8.64 7.40
N LEU A 214 -1.29 8.65 6.46
CA LEU A 214 -1.54 8.73 5.03
C LEU A 214 -0.95 7.51 4.32
N ARG A 215 -1.70 6.97 3.35
CA ARG A 215 -1.30 5.83 2.51
C ARG A 215 -1.51 6.18 1.06
N HIS A 216 -0.51 5.97 0.23
CA HIS A 216 -0.66 6.01 -1.21
C HIS A 216 -1.07 4.62 -1.71
N ILE A 217 -2.24 4.52 -2.35
CA ILE A 217 -2.84 3.29 -2.87
C ILE A 217 -2.81 3.33 -4.40
N ARG A 218 -2.39 2.23 -5.02
CA ARG A 218 -2.43 2.06 -6.48
C ARG A 218 -2.97 0.68 -6.84
N LEU A 219 -3.65 0.57 -7.97
CA LEU A 219 -4.01 -0.73 -8.53
C LEU A 219 -2.75 -1.47 -8.98
N SER A 220 -2.79 -2.81 -8.96
CA SER A 220 -1.71 -3.62 -9.55
C SER A 220 -1.82 -3.61 -11.06
N GLU A 221 -0.79 -3.13 -11.76
CA GLU A 221 -0.69 -3.22 -13.21
C GLU A 221 -0.70 -4.68 -13.68
N GLU A 222 0.02 -5.55 -12.97
CA GLU A 222 0.07 -6.98 -13.27
C GLU A 222 -1.32 -7.65 -13.24
N LEU A 223 -2.14 -7.42 -12.21
CA LEU A 223 -3.49 -8.00 -12.14
C LEU A 223 -4.51 -7.31 -13.05
N GLN A 224 -4.18 -6.15 -13.61
CA GLN A 224 -4.96 -5.54 -14.68
C GLN A 224 -4.68 -6.18 -16.04
N LYS A 225 -3.48 -6.72 -16.24
CA LYS A 225 -3.03 -7.30 -17.52
C LYS A 225 -3.05 -8.83 -17.53
N LYS A 226 -3.40 -9.51 -16.44
CA LYS A 226 -3.21 -10.97 -16.32
C LYS A 226 -4.41 -11.63 -15.68
N ASP A 227 -4.93 -12.68 -16.33
CA ASP A 227 -5.96 -13.53 -15.76
C ASP A 227 -5.33 -14.60 -14.84
N ILE A 228 -5.72 -14.56 -13.56
CA ILE A 228 -5.38 -15.55 -12.54
C ILE A 228 -6.62 -16.24 -11.97
N SER A 229 -7.79 -16.07 -12.58
CA SER A 229 -9.07 -16.56 -12.08
C SER A 229 -9.11 -18.06 -11.84
N ASN A 230 -8.41 -18.82 -12.67
CA ASN A 230 -8.29 -20.29 -12.56
C ASN A 230 -7.11 -20.75 -11.69
N ARG A 231 -6.38 -19.83 -11.07
CA ARG A 231 -5.18 -20.12 -10.26
C ARG A 231 -5.43 -20.10 -8.76
N TRP A 232 -6.65 -19.80 -8.31
CA TRP A 232 -7.00 -19.90 -6.90
C TRP A 232 -7.05 -21.35 -6.44
N ILE A 233 -6.42 -21.64 -5.31
CA ILE A 233 -6.49 -22.95 -4.68
C ILE A 233 -7.94 -23.14 -4.18
N LYS A 234 -8.53 -24.31 -4.45
CA LYS A 234 -9.91 -24.56 -4.02
C LYS A 234 -9.98 -24.68 -2.49
N PRO A 235 -10.98 -24.06 -1.81
CA PRO A 235 -11.17 -24.26 -0.38
C PRO A 235 -11.45 -25.73 -0.09
N THR A 236 -10.66 -26.34 0.81
CA THR A 236 -10.97 -27.67 1.32
C THR A 236 -12.14 -27.57 2.32
N LYS A 237 -12.97 -28.62 2.41
CA LYS A 237 -14.25 -28.59 3.19
C LYS A 237 -14.10 -28.11 4.65
N SER A 238 -12.90 -28.18 5.26
CA SER A 238 -12.64 -27.70 6.62
C SER A 238 -12.57 -26.18 6.79
N THR A 239 -12.42 -25.40 5.71
CA THR A 239 -12.31 -23.93 5.79
C THR A 239 -13.66 -23.21 5.77
N LYS A 240 -14.77 -23.92 5.53
CA LYS A 240 -16.13 -23.34 5.45
C LYS A 240 -16.77 -23.00 6.81
N LEU A 241 -16.15 -23.39 7.94
CA LEU A 241 -16.80 -23.35 9.26
C LEU A 241 -16.40 -22.17 10.16
N LYS A 242 -15.88 -21.07 9.61
CA LYS A 242 -15.65 -19.85 10.41
C LYS A 242 -16.05 -18.60 9.62
N ASN A 243 -17.35 -18.35 9.55
CA ASN A 243 -17.91 -17.02 9.33
C ASN A 243 -18.57 -16.58 10.64
#